data_AF-A0A2X5PR09-F1
#
_entry.id   AF-A0A2X5PR09-F1
#
_cell.length_a   1.000
_cell.length_b   1.000
_cell.length_c   1.000
_cell.angle_alpha   90.00
_cell.angle_beta   90.00
_cell.angle_gamma   90.00
#
_symmetry.space_group_name_H-M   'P 1'
#
loop_
_entity.id
_entity.type
_entity.pdbx_description
1 polymer ?
#
loop_
_entity_poly.entity_id
_entity_poly.type
_entity_poly.pdbx_seq_one_letter_code
_entity_poly.pdbx_strand_id
1 'polypeptide(L)' 'MEQKKKDIKPMAYRMTPEVKEFVDSNAKKTYRSAQGMMDYLISKVMEMEKKGEFIIQ' A
#
# COMPACT_ATOMS: atom_id res chain seq x y z
N MET A 1 -1.66 -29.71 21.76
CA MET A 1 -2.15 -29.66 20.36
C MET A 1 -1.22 -28.72 19.59
N GLU A 2 -0.36 -29.26 18.74
CA GLU A 2 0.56 -28.44 17.93
C GLU A 2 -0.22 -27.69 16.84
N GLN A 3 -0.20 -26.37 16.89
CA GLN A 3 -0.74 -25.52 15.83
C GLN A 3 0.18 -25.62 14.61
N LYS A 4 -0.28 -26.32 13.57
CA LYS A 4 0.34 -26.27 12.24
C LYS A 4 0.34 -24.83 11.75
N LYS A 5 1.52 -24.19 11.73
CA LYS A 5 1.72 -22.89 11.07
C LYS A 5 1.25 -23.02 9.63
N LYS A 6 0.17 -22.32 9.27
CA LYS A 6 -0.30 -22.23 7.88
C LYS A 6 0.85 -21.61 7.08
N ASP A 7 1.38 -22.37 6.14
CA ASP A 7 2.38 -21.93 5.17
C ASP A 7 1.69 -21.01 4.15
N ILE A 8 1.32 -19.81 4.59
CA ILE A 8 0.71 -18.79 3.74
C ILE A 8 1.85 -18.17 2.97
N LYS A 9 2.17 -18.73 1.80
CA LYS A 9 3.06 -18.07 0.84
C LYS A 9 2.48 -16.67 0.58
N PRO A 10 3.26 -15.59 0.75
CA PRO A 10 2.76 -14.25 0.50
C PRO A 10 2.28 -14.18 -0.95
N MET A 11 0.97 -13.99 -1.12
CA MET A 11 0.38 -13.82 -2.42
C MET A 11 1.02 -12.56 -3.03
N ALA A 12 1.64 -12.67 -4.19
CA ALA A 12 2.21 -11.52 -4.86
C ALA A 12 1.10 -10.50 -5.10
N TYR A 13 1.15 -9.39 -4.37
CA TYR A 13 0.13 -8.35 -4.49
C TYR A 13 0.16 -7.77 -5.89
N ARG A 14 -1.00 -7.77 -6.55
CA ARG A 14 -1.21 -7.08 -7.81
C ARG A 14 -2.24 -5.99 -7.57
N MET A 15 -1.85 -4.74 -7.85
CA MET A 15 -2.78 -3.62 -7.83
C MET A 15 -3.97 -3.93 -8.72
N THR A 16 -5.17 -3.60 -8.25
CA THR A 16 -6.36 -3.56 -9.10
C THR A 16 -6.17 -2.49 -10.18
N PRO A 17 -6.87 -2.59 -11.33
CA PRO A 17 -6.77 -1.58 -12.39
C PRO A 17 -7.03 -0.15 -11.90
N GLU A 18 -8.02 0.02 -11.03
CA GLU A 18 -8.39 1.30 -10.43
C GLU A 18 -7.25 1.88 -9.58
N VAL A 19 -6.66 1.08 -8.68
CA VAL A 19 -5.54 1.52 -7.85
C VAL A 19 -4.33 1.87 -8.72
N LYS A 20 -4.05 1.06 -9.75
CA LYS A 20 -2.95 1.32 -10.68
C LYS A 20 -3.13 2.66 -11.42
N GLU A 21 -4.33 2.94 -11.94
CA GLU A 21 -4.62 4.19 -12.64
C GLU A 21 -4.51 5.40 -11.70
N PHE A 22 -5.01 5.27 -10.47
CA PHE A 22 -4.86 6.29 -9.44
C PHE A 22 -3.37 6.59 -9.16
N VAL A 23 -2.56 5.56 -8.96
CA VAL A 23 -1.12 5.71 -8.70
C VAL A 23 -0.40 6.31 -9.90
N ASP A 24 -0.59 5.76 -11.10
CA ASP A 24 0.11 6.19 -12.31
C ASP A 24 -0.26 7.64 -12.68
N SER A 25 -1.51 8.06 -12.51
CA SER A 25 -1.95 9.43 -12.79
C SER A 25 -1.34 10.45 -11.82
N ASN A 26 -1.23 10.13 -10.53
CA ASN A 26 -0.61 11.00 -9.52
C ASN A 26 0.93 10.99 -9.60
N ALA A 27 1.52 9.86 -9.96
CA ALA A 27 2.95 9.75 -10.23
C ALA A 27 3.37 10.69 -11.37
N LYS A 28 2.62 10.69 -12.49
CA LYS A 28 2.84 11.60 -13.62
C LYS A 28 2.76 13.08 -13.22
N LYS A 29 1.73 13.46 -12.45
CA LYS A 29 1.53 14.84 -11.99
C LYS A 29 2.68 15.37 -11.13
N THR A 30 3.34 14.47 -10.40
CA THR A 30 4.37 14.84 -9.44
C THR A 30 5.78 14.46 -9.87
N TYR A 31 5.95 14.06 -11.14
CA TYR A 31 7.23 13.64 -11.73
C TYR A 31 7.91 12.51 -10.94
N ARG A 32 7.12 11.58 -10.39
CA ARG A 32 7.58 10.41 -9.64
C ARG A 32 7.40 9.13 -10.44
N SER A 33 8.14 8.09 -10.06
CA SER A 33 7.81 6.73 -10.47
C SER A 33 6.55 6.26 -9.73
N ALA A 34 5.85 5.25 -10.28
CA ALA A 34 4.70 4.64 -9.61
C ALA A 34 5.08 4.08 -8.22
N GLN A 35 6.29 3.49 -8.09
CA GLN A 35 6.83 3.03 -6.81
C GLN A 35 7.03 4.19 -5.83
N GLY A 36 7.69 5.28 -6.25
CA GLY A 36 7.88 6.44 -5.38
C GLY A 36 6.58 7.14 -4.99
N MET A 37 5.56 7.07 -5.85
CA MET A 37 4.22 7.54 -5.51
C MET A 37 3.55 6.65 -4.45
N MET A 38 3.70 5.33 -4.55
CA MET A 38 3.21 4.39 -3.52
C MET A 38 3.89 4.65 -2.18
N ASP A 39 5.22 4.79 -2.14
CA ASP A 39 5.97 5.07 -0.91
C ASP A 39 5.49 6.36 -0.24
N TYR A 40 5.22 7.40 -1.05
CA TYR A 40 4.66 8.66 -0.58
C TYR A 40 3.25 8.46 0.02
N LEU A 41 2.36 7.75 -0.67
CA LEU A 41 1.00 7.49 -0.17
C LEU A 41 1.03 6.70 1.15
N ILE A 42 1.83 5.64 1.22
CA ILE A 42 1.99 4.84 2.43
C ILE A 42 2.57 5.69 3.57
N SER A 43 3.53 6.57 3.29
CA SER A 43 4.07 7.48 4.32
C SER A 43 2.98 8.40 4.90
N LYS A 44 2.04 8.87 4.07
CA LYS A 44 0.89 9.66 4.53
C LYS A 44 -0.11 8.84 5.34
N VAL A 45 -0.38 7.61 4.91
CA VAL A 45 -1.17 6.64 5.67
C VAL A 45 -0.51 6.38 7.04
N MET A 46 0.81 6.17 7.11
CA MET A 46 1.50 6.01 8.40
C MET A 46 1.42 7.25 9.31
N GLU A 47 1.52 8.46 8.73
CA GLU A 47 1.35 9.71 9.49
C GLU A 47 -0.07 9.84 10.08
N MET A 48 -1.09 9.53 9.29
CA MET A 48 -2.49 9.60 9.72
C MET A 48 -2.80 8.55 10.80
N GLU A 49 -2.22 7.35 10.70
CA GLU A 49 -2.37 6.31 11.73
C GLU A 49 -1.74 6.73 13.05
N LYS A 50 -0.52 7.29 13.01
CA LYS A 50 0.16 7.82 14.21
C LYS A 50 -0.63 8.93 14.91
N LYS A 51 -1.41 9.70 14.16
CA LYS A 51 -2.28 10.75 14.69
C LYS A 51 -3.62 10.23 15.20
N GLY A 52 -3.92 8.95 14.97
CA GLY A 52 -5.22 8.35 15.32
C GLY A 52 -6.36 8.77 14.40
N GLU A 53 -6.07 9.30 13.21
CA GLU A 53 -7.09 9.71 12.23
C GLU A 53 -7.77 8.50 11.56
N PHE A 54 -7.06 7.37 11.47
CA PHE A 54 -7.62 6.06 11.10
C PHE A 54 -6.74 4.94 11.71
N ILE A 55 -7.25 3.69 11.74
CA ILE A 55 -6.55 2.52 12.29
C ILE A 55 -6.49 1.43 11.21
N ILE A 56 -5.30 0.91 10.92
CA ILE A 56 -5.14 -0.28 10.07
C ILE A 56 -5.49 -1.52 10.93
N GLN A 57 -6.40 -2.37 10.44
CA GLN A 57 -6.82 -3.61 11.09
C GLN A 57 -6.42 -4.84 10.28
#